data_AF-A0A1V5RU51-F1
#
_entry.id   AF-A0A1V5RU51-F1
#
_cell.length_a   1.000
_cell.length_b   1.000
_cell.length_c   1.000
_cell.angle_alpha   90.00
_cell.angle_beta   90.00
_cell.angle_gamma   90.00
#
_symmetry.space_group_name_H-M   'P 1'
#
loop_
_entity.id
_entity.type
_entity.pdbx_description
1 polymer ?
#
loop_
_entity_poly.entity_id
_entity_poly.type
_entity_poly.pdbx_seq_one_letter_code
_entity_poly.pdbx_strand_id
1 'polypeptide(L)'
;MAKFTILQADGGNFFAEEIDITNYKRIADIECKSIDEAYSLSQNIDSFWLENKQVTVYPYSEYQKAARSTSVGDLIHSEEEDKYYMVENMGFSEIKIENSKICKIP
;
A
#
# COMPACT_ATOMS: atom_id res chain seq x y z
N MET A 1 0.22 16.49 -8.65
CA MET A 1 0.33 15.01 -8.68
C MET A 1 0.52 14.63 -7.25
N ALA A 2 -0.38 13.81 -6.73
CA ALA A 2 -0.32 13.31 -5.37
C ALA A 2 0.64 12.14 -5.27
N LYS A 3 1.26 12.01 -4.10
CA LYS A 3 2.18 10.93 -3.78
C LYS A 3 1.50 9.94 -2.83
N PHE A 4 1.51 8.68 -3.25
CA PHE A 4 0.95 7.56 -2.50
C PHE A 4 2.05 6.58 -2.13
N THR A 5 2.15 6.25 -0.86
CA THR A 5 3.17 5.34 -0.34
C THR A 5 2.55 3.98 -0.06
N ILE A 6 3.10 2.92 -0.66
CA ILE A 6 2.65 1.55 -0.46
C ILE A 6 3.40 0.93 0.71
N LEU A 7 2.64 0.44 1.69
CA LEU A 7 3.14 -0.19 2.90
C LEU A 7 2.71 -1.66 2.93
N GLN A 8 3.66 -2.56 3.18
CA GLN A 8 3.42 -4.00 3.28
C GLN A 8 3.76 -4.52 4.67
N ALA A 9 2.90 -5.38 5.23
CA ALA A 9 3.13 -5.99 6.53
C ALA A 9 4.36 -6.91 6.53
N ASP A 10 5.20 -6.79 7.55
CA ASP A 10 6.32 -7.66 7.83
C ASP A 10 5.79 -8.97 8.45
N GLY A 11 6.03 -10.11 7.79
CA GLY A 11 5.66 -11.43 8.33
C GLY A 11 4.19 -11.87 8.13
N GLY A 12 3.37 -11.12 7.37
CA GLY A 12 2.07 -11.61 6.86
C GLY A 12 0.93 -11.68 7.88
N ASN A 13 0.97 -10.91 8.98
CA ASN A 13 -0.04 -10.90 10.04
C ASN A 13 -1.34 -10.14 9.68
N PHE A 14 -1.95 -10.46 8.54
CA PHE A 14 -3.19 -9.82 8.05
C PHE A 14 -4.46 -10.25 8.81
N PHE A 15 -4.36 -11.27 9.67
CA PHE A 15 -5.50 -11.87 10.39
C PHE A 15 -5.42 -11.68 11.92
N ALA A 16 -4.50 -10.85 12.40
CA ALA A 16 -4.42 -10.55 13.82
C ALA A 16 -5.63 -9.71 14.26
N GLU A 17 -6.14 -9.95 15.47
CA GLU A 17 -7.22 -9.14 16.07
C GLU A 17 -6.83 -7.66 16.20
N GLU A 18 -5.52 -7.39 16.35
CA GLU A 18 -4.95 -6.05 16.36
C GLU A 18 -3.76 -5.99 15.40
N ILE A 19 -3.79 -5.02 14.48
CA ILE A 19 -2.74 -4.80 13.50
C ILE A 19 -2.04 -3.47 13.82
N ASP A 20 -0.73 -3.53 14.02
CA ASP A 20 0.11 -2.37 14.34
C ASP A 20 0.86 -1.87 13.09
N ILE A 21 0.79 -0.56 12.83
CA ILE A 21 1.44 0.09 11.68
C ILE A 21 2.97 -0.04 11.72
N THR A 22 3.58 -0.18 12.89
CA THR A 22 5.03 -0.35 13.03
C THR A 22 5.55 -1.64 12.41
N ASN A 23 4.66 -2.61 12.17
CA ASN A 23 4.96 -3.82 11.43
C ASN A 23 4.88 -3.64 9.92
N TYR A 24 4.64 -2.45 9.41
CA TYR A 24 4.58 -2.18 7.97
C TYR A 24 5.86 -1.55 7.44
N LYS A 25 6.24 -1.95 6.23
CA LYS A 25 7.42 -1.44 5.51
C LYS A 25 7.02 -0.80 4.20
N ARG A 26 7.65 0.31 3.87
CA ARG A 26 7.44 1.06 2.63
C ARG A 26 8.07 0.38 1.42
N ILE A 27 7.26 -0.26 0.59
CA ILE A 27 7.76 -1.04 -0.55
C ILE A 27 7.75 -0.27 -1.87
N ALA A 28 6.96 0.80 -1.99
CA ALA A 28 6.93 1.63 -3.19
C ALA A 28 6.31 3.00 -2.91
N ASP A 29 6.60 3.94 -3.81
CA ASP A 29 5.86 5.19 -3.97
C ASP A 29 5.21 5.23 -5.35
N ILE A 30 4.03 5.83 -5.44
CA ILE A 30 3.28 6.04 -6.67
C ILE A 30 2.92 7.52 -6.79
N GLU A 31 3.31 8.15 -7.90
CA GLU A 31 2.92 9.52 -8.22
C GLU A 31 1.78 9.54 -9.25
N CYS A 32 0.59 9.95 -8.83
CA CYS A 32 -0.62 9.91 -9.67
C CYS A 32 -1.64 10.98 -9.23
N LYS A 33 -2.88 10.93 -9.75
CA LYS A 33 -3.89 11.97 -9.48
C LYS A 33 -4.89 11.59 -8.40
N SER A 34 -5.03 10.30 -8.08
CA SER A 34 -6.07 9.81 -7.18
C SER A 34 -5.70 8.46 -6.55
N ILE A 35 -6.37 8.12 -5.45
CA ILE A 35 -6.22 6.83 -4.80
C ILE A 35 -6.67 5.66 -5.71
N ASP A 36 -7.70 5.85 -6.54
CA ASP A 36 -8.13 4.84 -7.51
C ASP A 36 -7.05 4.54 -8.55
N GLU A 37 -6.38 5.59 -9.04
CA GLU A 37 -5.24 5.44 -9.94
C GLU A 37 -4.07 4.76 -9.22
N ALA A 38 -3.74 5.17 -7.99
CA ALA A 38 -2.69 4.53 -7.19
C ALA A 38 -2.98 3.03 -6.99
N TYR A 39 -4.22 2.69 -6.64
CA TYR A 39 -4.67 1.31 -6.48
C TYR A 39 -4.51 0.52 -7.78
N SER A 40 -5.01 1.04 -8.91
CA SER A 40 -4.89 0.38 -10.22
C SER A 40 -3.44 0.12 -10.61
N LEU A 41 -2.58 1.14 -10.48
CA LEU A 41 -1.15 1.02 -10.78
C LEU A 41 -0.45 0.03 -9.84
N SER A 42 -0.93 -0.10 -8.60
CA SER A 42 -0.40 -1.04 -7.61
C SER A 42 -0.84 -2.51 -7.83
N GLN A 43 -1.88 -2.77 -8.64
CA GLN A 43 -2.43 -4.12 -8.83
C GLN A 43 -1.85 -4.88 -10.04
N ASN A 44 -0.87 -4.31 -10.77
CA ASN A 44 -0.34 -4.86 -12.04
C ASN A 44 -1.42 -5.11 -13.11
N ILE A 45 -2.53 -4.37 -13.08
CA ILE A 45 -3.65 -4.59 -14.03
C ILE A 45 -3.20 -4.26 -15.45
N ASP A 46 -2.61 -3.07 -15.64
CA ASP A 46 -2.24 -2.57 -16.95
C ASP A 46 -0.77 -2.81 -17.30
N SER A 47 0.13 -2.84 -16.30
CA SER A 47 1.57 -3.01 -16.47
C SER A 47 2.24 -3.41 -15.15
N PHE A 48 3.42 -4.03 -15.21
CA PHE A 48 4.20 -4.32 -14.01
C PHE A 48 4.72 -3.03 -13.35
N TRP A 49 4.85 -3.01 -12.01
CA TRP A 49 5.38 -1.84 -11.28
C TRP A 49 6.70 -1.31 -11.84
N LEU A 50 7.62 -2.21 -12.19
CA LEU A 50 8.95 -1.85 -12.69
C LEU A 50 8.94 -1.22 -14.10
N GLU A 51 7.85 -1.39 -14.83
CA GLU A 51 7.66 -0.81 -16.17
C GLU A 51 6.91 0.52 -16.11
N ASN A 52 6.34 0.86 -14.94
CA ASN A 52 5.58 2.06 -14.75
C ASN A 52 6.45 3.20 -14.19
N LYS A 53 6.61 4.27 -14.98
CA LYS A 53 7.37 5.47 -14.58
C LYS A 53 6.78 6.21 -13.38
N GLN A 54 5.50 5.98 -13.08
CA GLN A 54 4.83 6.56 -11.92
C GLN A 54 5.14 5.80 -10.63
N VAL A 55 5.76 4.61 -10.70
CA VAL A 55 6.02 3.74 -9.55
C VAL A 55 7.52 3.67 -9.27
N THR A 56 7.91 4.06 -8.06
CA THR A 56 9.28 3.90 -7.55
C THR A 56 9.28 2.78 -6.52
N VAL A 57 9.95 1.67 -6.81
CA VAL A 57 9.99 0.49 -5.92
C VAL A 57 11.20 0.55 -4.98
N TYR A 58 10.98 0.26 -3.69
CA TYR A 58 12.01 0.14 -2.65
C TYR A 58 12.14 -1.33 -2.22
N PRO A 59 12.94 -2.14 -2.93
CA PRO A 59 13.11 -3.54 -2.59
C PRO A 59 13.88 -3.70 -1.27
N TYR A 60 13.35 -4.50 -0.34
CA TYR A 60 14.04 -4.85 0.91
C TYR A 60 14.88 -6.13 0.81
N SER A 61 14.77 -6.88 -0.29
CA SER A 61 15.65 -7.99 -0.60
C SER A 61 15.79 -8.20 -2.12
N GLU A 62 16.84 -8.90 -2.53
CA GLU A 62 17.10 -9.23 -3.94
C GLU A 62 15.96 -10.04 -4.57
N TYR A 63 15.29 -10.89 -3.78
CA TYR A 63 14.15 -11.71 -4.21
C TYR A 63 12.86 -10.90 -4.42
N GLN A 64 12.80 -9.66 -3.91
CA GLN A 64 11.66 -8.76 -4.04
C GLN A 64 11.73 -7.83 -5.25
N LYS A 65 12.77 -7.96 -6.08
CA LYS A 65 12.89 -7.28 -7.39
C LYS A 65 11.98 -7.89 -8.47
N ALA A 66 11.21 -8.93 -8.17
CA ALA A 66 10.21 -9.51 -9.08
C ALA A 66 8.89 -8.72 -9.05
N ALA A 67 8.09 -8.85 -10.11
CA ALA A 67 6.78 -8.23 -10.30
C ALA A 67 5.96 -8.17 -8.99
N ARG A 68 5.89 -6.97 -8.40
CA ARG A 68 5.14 -6.70 -7.17
C ARG A 68 3.73 -6.28 -7.51
N SER A 69 2.76 -6.73 -6.74
CA SER A 69 1.41 -6.17 -6.68
C SER A 69 1.05 -5.97 -5.22
N THR A 70 0.12 -5.06 -4.93
CA THR A 70 -0.48 -4.96 -3.60
C THR A 70 -1.35 -6.18 -3.33
N SER A 71 -1.35 -6.65 -2.09
CA SER A 71 -2.18 -7.74 -1.60
C SER A 71 -3.16 -7.25 -0.55
N VAL A 72 -4.18 -8.05 -0.24
CA VAL A 72 -5.14 -7.75 0.84
C VAL A 72 -4.37 -7.49 2.13
N GLY A 73 -4.70 -6.37 2.79
CA GLY A 73 -4.07 -5.90 4.02
C GLY A 73 -2.81 -5.06 3.83
N ASP A 74 -2.27 -4.92 2.61
CA ASP A 74 -1.31 -3.84 2.31
C ASP A 74 -2.01 -2.49 2.45
N LEU A 75 -1.24 -1.45 2.77
CA LEU A 75 -1.76 -0.09 2.93
C LEU A 75 -1.27 0.84 1.82
N ILE A 76 -2.09 1.83 1.53
CA ILE A 76 -1.77 2.95 0.67
C ILE A 76 -1.92 4.22 1.52
N HIS A 77 -0.84 4.96 1.72
CA HIS A 77 -0.84 6.23 2.44
C HIS A 77 -0.83 7.39 1.44
N SER A 78 -1.83 8.27 1.49
CA SER A 78 -1.84 9.53 0.76
C SER A 78 -1.07 10.58 1.56
N GLU A 79 0.12 10.98 1.08
CA GLU A 79 0.96 11.95 1.79
C GLU A 79 0.35 13.37 1.79
N GLU A 80 -0.47 13.70 0.78
CA GLU A 80 -1.10 15.02 0.68
C GLU A 80 -2.27 15.18 1.65
N GLU A 81 -3.09 14.13 1.80
CA GLU A 81 -4.29 14.16 2.66
C GLU A 81 -4.05 13.58 4.06
N ASP A 82 -2.87 13.00 4.29
CA ASP A 82 -2.51 12.20 5.47
C ASP A 82 -3.55 11.12 5.81
N LYS A 83 -3.99 10.39 4.78
CA LYS A 83 -4.99 9.32 4.88
C LYS A 83 -4.40 7.97 4.55
N TYR A 84 -4.90 6.95 5.24
CA TYR A 84 -4.50 5.57 5.02
C TYR A 84 -5.68 4.77 4.47
N TYR A 85 -5.37 3.93 3.48
CA TYR A 85 -6.32 3.04 2.86
C TYR A 85 -5.77 1.62 2.95
N MET A 86 -6.59 0.67 3.36
CA MET A 86 -6.22 -0.75 3.37
C MET A 86 -6.78 -1.43 2.14
N VAL A 87 -5.94 -2.19 1.45
CA VAL A 87 -6.32 -3.00 0.30
C VAL A 87 -7.21 -4.16 0.78
N GLU A 88 -8.34 -4.33 0.12
CA GLU A 88 -9.33 -5.37 0.42
C GLU A 88 -9.41 -6.36 -0.76
N ASN A 89 -10.20 -7.43 -0.62
CA ASN A 89 -10.41 -8.40 -1.71
C ASN A 89 -10.86 -7.75 -3.03
N MET A 90 -11.60 -6.65 -2.94
CA MET A 90 -12.01 -5.83 -4.07
C MET A 90 -11.89 -4.35 -3.66
N GLY A 91 -10.92 -3.64 -4.24
CA GLY A 91 -10.68 -2.23 -3.94
C GLY A 91 -9.93 -2.02 -2.62
N PHE A 92 -10.33 -0.96 -1.92
CA PHE A 92 -9.70 -0.52 -0.67
C PHE A 92 -10.73 0.18 0.23
N SER A 93 -10.43 0.26 1.51
CA SER A 93 -11.22 1.02 2.50
C SER A 93 -10.34 1.99 3.28
N GLU A 94 -10.83 3.19 3.57
CA GLU A 94 -10.14 4.13 4.46
C GLU A 94 -10.05 3.56 5.89
N ILE A 95 -8.88 3.71 6.50
CA ILE A 95 -8.59 3.28 7.86
C ILE A 95 -8.02 4.45 8.67
N LYS A 96 -8.11 4.35 9.99
CA LYS A 96 -7.46 5.27 10.93
C LYS A 96 -6.31 4.57 11.63
N ILE A 97 -5.31 5.36 12.02
CA ILE A 97 -4.22 4.91 12.86
C ILE A 97 -4.33 5.62 14.20
N GLU A 98 -4.57 4.86 15.26
CA GLU A 98 -4.72 5.36 16.63
C GLU A 98 -3.76 4.63 17.55
N ASN A 99 -2.82 5.34 18.17
CA ASN A 99 -1.78 4.75 19.03
C ASN A 99 -1.04 3.58 18.34
N SER A 100 -0.65 3.79 17.08
CA SER A 100 -0.03 2.80 16.18
C SER A 100 -0.94 1.64 15.75
N LYS A 101 -2.19 1.56 16.22
CA LYS A 101 -3.14 0.51 15.82
C LYS A 101 -3.95 0.93 14.60
N ILE A 102 -4.19 -0.01 13.70
CA ILE A 102 -5.06 0.16 12.55
C ILE A 102 -6.51 -0.08 12.97
N CYS A 103 -7.36 0.92 12.75
CA CYS A 103 -8.78 0.91 13.07
C CYS A 103 -9.59 1.07 11.77
N LYS A 104 -10.52 0.16 11.48
CA LYS A 104 -11.48 0.35 10.38
C LYS A 104 -12.44 1.49 10.72
N ILE A 105 -12.75 2.32 9.72
CA ILE A 105 -13.80 3.33 9.86
C ILE A 105 -15.16 2.62 9.70
N PRO A 106 -16.12 2.82 10.63
CA PRO A 106 -17.45 2.21 10.54
C PRO A 106 -18.25 2.63 9.32
#